data_AF-A0A7C0Y7X7-F1
#
_entry.id   AF-A0A7C0Y7X7-F1
#
_cell.length_a   1.000
_cell.length_b   1.000
_cell.length_c   1.000
_cell.angle_alpha   90.00
_cell.angle_beta   90.00
_cell.angle_gamma   90.00
#
_symmetry.space_group_name_H-M   'P 1'
#
loop_
_entity.id
_entity.type
_entity.pdbx_description
1 polymer ?
#
loop_
_entity_poly.entity_id
_entity_poly.type
_entity_poly.pdbx_seq_one_letter_code
_entity_poly.pdbx_strand_id
1 'polypeptide(L)' 'MERVAKPYFCPFCGGTNLLADDPVEIQAEEELWIIYHWICEDCGEYFNKVLIIPESGEPPPQKDYWD' A
#
# COMPACT_ATOMS: atom_id res chain seq x y z
N MET A 1 -14.71 -4.87 -3.52
CA MET A 1 -13.49 -4.20 -3.03
C MET A 1 -12.34 -5.17 -3.19
N GLU A 2 -11.47 -4.90 -4.17
CA GLU A 2 -10.25 -5.66 -4.38
C GLU A 2 -9.36 -5.50 -3.14
N ARG A 3 -8.95 -6.61 -2.53
CA ARG A 3 -8.10 -6.58 -1.34
C ARG A 3 -6.68 -6.35 -1.81
N VAL A 4 -6.06 -5.23 -1.44
CA VAL A 4 -4.63 -5.00 -1.72
C VAL A 4 -3.83 -6.14 -1.11
N ALA A 5 -3.03 -6.82 -1.94
CA ALA A 5 -2.20 -7.93 -1.50
C ALA A 5 -1.19 -7.44 -0.45
N LYS A 6 -1.16 -8.12 0.70
CA LYS A 6 -0.16 -7.92 1.75
C LYS A 6 1.24 -8.11 1.16
N PRO A 7 2.20 -7.20 1.44
CA PRO A 7 3.59 -7.38 1.04
C PRO A 7 4.17 -8.67 1.64
N TYR A 8 5.02 -9.37 0.88
CA TYR A 8 5.68 -10.59 1.35
C TYR A 8 6.95 -10.30 2.17
N PHE A 9 7.61 -9.17 1.93
CA PHE A 9 8.89 -8.80 2.54
C PHE A 9 8.97 -7.29 2.83
N CYS A 10 9.72 -6.93 3.87
CA CYS A 10 10.12 -5.58 4.19
C CYS A 10 11.09 -5.08 3.11
N PRO A 11 10.83 -3.93 2.46
CA PRO A 11 11.69 -3.41 1.41
C PRO A 11 13.06 -2.94 1.92
N PHE A 12 13.23 -2.78 3.24
CA PHE A 12 14.46 -2.27 3.84
C PHE A 12 15.41 -3.37 4.32
N CYS A 13 14.89 -4.45 4.92
CA CYS A 13 15.72 -5.51 5.49
C CYS A 13 15.46 -6.91 4.90
N GLY A 14 14.44 -7.07 4.06
CA GLY A 14 14.01 -8.37 3.54
C GLY A 14 13.28 -9.26 4.56
N GLY A 15 13.07 -8.78 5.78
CA GLY A 15 12.32 -9.47 6.83
C GLY A 15 10.86 -9.71 6.44
N THR A 16 10.25 -10.75 6.99
CA THR A 16 8.89 -11.17 6.64
C THR A 16 7.90 -10.95 7.78
N ASN A 17 8.38 -10.55 8.97
CA ASN A 17 7.51 -10.23 10.09
C ASN A 17 6.93 -8.82 9.92
N LEU A 18 5.77 -8.75 9.28
CA LEU A 18 5.09 -7.51 8.92
C LEU A 18 3.74 -7.41 9.64
N LEU A 19 3.60 -6.34 10.42
CA LEU A 19 2.36 -5.94 11.07
C LEU A 19 1.61 -4.94 10.16
N ALA A 20 0.31 -5.17 9.96
CA ALA A 20 -0.57 -4.23 9.28
C ALA A 20 -1.14 -3.26 10.31
N ASP A 21 -1.23 -1.99 9.94
CA ASP A 21 -2.05 -1.01 10.65
C ASP A 21 -3.31 -0.66 9.83
N ASP A 22 -4.28 0.00 10.45
CA ASP A 22 -5.54 0.37 9.81
C ASP A 22 -5.28 1.29 8.60
N PRO A 23 -5.88 1.01 7.43
CA PRO A 23 -5.67 1.84 6.27
C PRO A 23 -6.34 3.21 6.43
N VAL A 24 -5.74 4.22 5.79
CA VAL A 24 -6.31 5.57 5.72
C VAL A 24 -6.88 5.81 4.33
N GLU A 25 -8.12 6.31 4.28
CA GLU A 25 -8.78 6.75 3.06
C GLU A 25 -8.75 8.28 2.95
N ILE A 26 -8.31 8.80 1.81
CA ILE A 26 -8.27 10.23 1.52
C ILE A 26 -9.07 10.47 0.23
N GLN A 27 -10.14 11.26 0.36
CA GLN A 27 -10.88 11.76 -0.80
C GLN A 27 -10.16 13.00 -1.35
N ALA A 28 -9.53 12.84 -2.52
CA ALA A 28 -9.08 13.95 -3.36
C ALA A 28 -10.16 14.28 -4.40
N GLU A 29 -9.97 15.34 -5.19
CA GLU A 29 -10.99 15.87 -6.11
C GLU A 29 -11.60 14.80 -7.01
N GLU A 30 -10.79 14.18 -7.87
CA GLU A 30 -11.22 13.13 -8.82
C GLU A 30 -10.60 11.76 -8.48
N GLU A 31 -10.13 11.57 -7.25
CA GLU A 31 -9.40 10.36 -6.84
C GLU A 31 -9.70 9.97 -5.39
N LEU A 32 -9.82 8.67 -5.14
CA LEU A 32 -9.79 8.07 -3.81
C LEU A 32 -8.42 7.42 -3.58
N TRP A 33 -7.73 7.85 -2.54
CA TRP A 33 -6.45 7.29 -2.15
C TRP A 33 -6.66 6.40 -0.92
N ILE A 34 -6.19 5.15 -1.01
CA ILE A 34 -6.19 4.20 0.11
C ILE A 34 -4.74 3.89 0.44
N ILE A 35 -4.33 4.28 1.65
CA ILE A 35 -2.97 4.10 2.14
C ILE A 35 -2.95 2.91 3.10
N TYR A 36 -2.21 1.88 2.74
CA TYR A 36 -1.97 0.70 3.58
C TYR A 36 -0.64 0.84 4.30
N HIS A 37 -0.68 0.77 5.62
CA HIS A 37 0.47 0.97 6.49
C HIS A 37 1.04 -0.36 6.96
N TRP A 38 2.37 -0.47 6.95
CA TRP A 38 3.10 -1.65 7.38
C TRP A 38 4.26 -1.29 8.28
N ILE A 39 4.44 -2.08 9.34
CA ILE A 39 5.58 -2.01 10.25
C ILE A 39 6.33 -3.33 10.14
N CYS A 40 7.64 -3.27 9.90
CA CYS A 40 8.50 -4.44 10.00
C CYS A 40 8.94 -4.63 11.45
N GLU A 41 8.54 -5.72 12.09
CA GLU A 41 8.94 -6.01 13.47
C GLU A 41 10.39 -6.50 13.58
N ASP A 42 11.03 -6.86 12.46
CA ASP A 42 12.43 -7.31 12.44
C ASP A 42 13.43 -6.14 12.48
N CYS A 43 13.15 -5.04 11.76
CA CYS A 43 14.03 -3.86 11.72
C CYS A 43 13.40 -2.57 12.27
N GLY A 44 12.11 -2.57 12.57
CA GLY A 44 11.38 -1.41 13.10
C GLY A 44 10.99 -0.36 12.06
N GLU A 45 11.25 -0.60 10.77
CA GLU A 45 10.94 0.34 9.71
C GLU A 45 9.45 0.37 9.34
N TYR A 46 9.01 1.55 8.91
CA TYR A 46 7.63 1.84 8.50
C TYR A 46 7.58 2.07 6.99
N PHE A 47 6.59 1.48 6.31
CA PHE A 47 6.37 1.73 4.88
C PHE A 47 4.90 1.64 4.49
N ASN A 48 4.58 2.29 3.37
CA ASN A 48 3.22 2.41 2.87
C ASN A 48 3.08 1.81 1.49
N LYS A 49 1.90 1.26 1.20
CA LYS A 49 1.44 0.99 -0.16
C LYS A 49 0.24 1.88 -0.44
N VAL A 50 0.30 2.66 -1.51
CA VAL A 50 -0.76 3.59 -1.91
C VAL A 50 -1.52 3.00 -3.08
N LEU A 51 -2.85 2.89 -2.95
CA LEU A 51 -3.77 2.57 -4.03
C LEU A 51 -4.53 3.85 -4.40
N ILE A 52 -4.45 4.25 -5.67
CA ILE A 52 -5.18 5.41 -6.19
C ILE A 52 -6.27 4.91 -7.12
N ILE A 53 -7.52 5.27 -6.80
CA ILE A 53 -8.71 4.92 -7.57
C ILE A 53 -9.28 6.22 -8.15
N PRO A 54 -9.18 6.46 -9.46
CA PRO A 54 -9.82 7.59 -10.12
C PRO A 54 -11.34 7.50 -10.02
N GLU A 55 -12.01 8.65 -9.95
CA GLU A 55 -13.48 8.77 -9.92
C GLU A 55 -14.14 8.18 -11.18
N SER A 56 -13.41 8.15 -12.30
CA SER A 56 -13.84 7.47 -13.54
C SER A 56 -14.03 5.95 -13.39
N GLY A 57 -13.62 5.37 -12.26
CA GLY A 57 -13.86 3.96 -11.91
C GLY A 57 -12.84 2.99 -12.49
N GLU A 58 -11.82 3.48 -13.20
CA GLU A 58 -10.73 2.66 -13.73
C GLU A 58 -9.40 3.12 -13.12
N PRO A 59 -8.80 2.36 -12.19
CA PRO A 59 -7.43 2.65 -11.75
C PRO A 59 -6.51 2.66 -12.98
N PRO A 60 -5.56 3.62 -13.09
CA PRO A 60 -4.56 3.55 -14.14
C PRO A 60 -3.86 2.19 -14.02
N PRO A 61 -3.49 1.55 -15.14
CA PRO A 61 -2.82 0.26 -15.10
C PRO A 61 -1.65 0.35 -14.13
N GLN A 62 -1.71 -0.42 -13.04
CA GLN A 62 -0.63 -0.51 -12.07
C GLN A 62 0.56 -1.14 -12.80
N LYS A 63 1.43 -0.30 -13.35
CA LYS A 63 2.79 -0.72 -13.67
C LYS A 63 3.45 -0.93 -12.32
N ASP A 64 3.68 -2.18 -11.98
CA ASP A 64 4.52 -2.55 -10.84
C ASP A 64 5.91 -1.92 -11.07
N TYR A 65 6.18 -0.76 -10.45
CA TYR A 65 7.47 -0.06 -10.51
C TYR A 65 8.53 -0.74 -9.61
N TRP A 66 8.59 -2.07 -9.66
CA TRP A 66 9.52 -2.89 -8.88
C TRP A 66 10.50 -3.70 -9.75
N ASP A 67 10.77 -3.24 -10.98
CA ASP A 67 11.91 -3.71 -11.79
C ASP A 67 13.24 -3.05 -11.35
#